data_AF-A0A351Y4I8-F1
#
_entry.id   AF-A0A351Y4I8-F1
#
_cell.length_a   1.000
_cell.length_b   1.000
_cell.length_c   1.000
_cell.angle_alpha   90.00
_cell.angle_beta   90.00
_cell.angle_gamma   90.00
#
_symmetry.space_group_name_H-M   'P 1'
#
loop_
_entity.id
_entity.type
_entity.pdbx_description
1 polymer ?
#
loop_
_entity_poly.entity_id
_entity_poly.type
_entity_poly.pdbx_seq_one_letter_code
_entity_poly.pdbx_strand_id
1 'polypeptide(L)' 'MKILNTIHEDYHMHSINYSDGMNTIDEIVQYAGKIGLKKITITDHSQFAQDKTGFSQRNRR' A
#
# COMPACT_ATOMS: atom_id res chain seq x y z
N MET A 1 -7.08 -20.59 -2.80
CA MET A 1 -7.18 -19.18 -2.38
C MET A 1 -8.15 -18.50 -3.32
N LYS A 2 -9.26 -17.92 -2.84
CA LYS A 2 -10.24 -17.22 -3.69
C LYS A 2 -9.90 -15.73 -3.67
N ILE A 3 -9.71 -15.14 -4.84
CA ILE A 3 -9.56 -13.69 -4.99
C ILE A 3 -10.94 -13.07 -4.74
N LEU A 4 -11.04 -12.17 -3.76
CA LEU A 4 -12.32 -11.61 -3.29
C LEU A 4 -12.65 -10.24 -3.90
N ASN A 5 -11.65 -9.53 -4.42
CA ASN A 5 -11.85 -8.19 -4.97
C ASN A 5 -12.49 -8.24 -6.37
N THR A 6 -13.35 -7.27 -6.62
CA THR A 6 -13.89 -7.01 -7.98
C THR A 6 -12.82 -6.28 -8.82
N ILE A 7 -13.10 -6.09 -10.12
CA ILE A 7 -12.21 -5.31 -11.01
C ILE A 7 -12.07 -3.82 -10.61
N HIS A 8 -12.88 -3.35 -9.66
CA HIS A 8 -12.89 -1.96 -9.20
C HIS A 8 -12.32 -1.78 -7.79
N GLU A 9 -11.75 -2.83 -7.21
CA GLU A 9 -11.31 -2.83 -5.82
C GLU A 9 -9.93 -3.49 -5.69
N ASP A 10 -9.08 -2.93 -4.83
CA ASP A 10 -7.81 -3.53 -4.43
C ASP A 10 -7.65 -3.41 -2.92
N TYR A 11 -7.42 -4.54 -2.26
CA TYR A 11 -7.39 -4.65 -0.80
C TYR A 11 -6.01 -4.98 -0.24
N HIS A 12 -4.95 -4.90 -1.04
CA HIS A 12 -3.59 -5.18 -0.55
C HIS A 12 -2.54 -4.37 -1.33
N MET A 13 -2.16 -3.22 -0.80
CA MET A 13 -1.10 -2.38 -1.36
C MET A 13 -0.32 -1.64 -0.27
N HIS A 14 0.95 -1.39 -0.52
CA HIS A 14 1.86 -0.77 0.43
C HIS A 14 2.31 0.59 -0.08
N SER A 15 2.63 1.49 0.85
CA SER A 15 3.13 2.83 0.59
C SER A 15 4.59 2.97 1.03
N ILE A 16 5.34 3.84 0.36
CA ILE A 16 6.70 4.22 0.79
C ILE A 16 6.67 5.14 2.03
N ASN A 17 5.50 5.71 2.35
CA ASN A 17 5.36 6.56 3.52
C ASN A 17 5.52 5.78 4.82
N TYR A 18 5.09 4.51 4.85
CA TYR A 18 4.96 3.75 6.09
C TYR A 18 5.51 2.33 6.04
N SER A 19 5.77 1.74 4.87
CA SER A 19 6.45 0.44 4.78
C SER A 19 7.31 0.30 3.52
N ASP A 20 7.21 -0.83 2.82
CA ASP A 20 8.07 -1.24 1.71
C ASP A 20 7.46 -1.00 0.33
N GLY A 21 6.40 -0.18 0.25
CA GLY A 21 5.91 0.31 -1.03
C GLY A 21 6.92 1.22 -1.72
N MET A 22 6.75 1.41 -3.04
CA MET A 22 7.60 2.32 -3.82
C MET A 22 6.96 3.69 -4.09
N ASN A 23 5.64 3.80 -3.89
CA ASN A 23 4.88 5.01 -4.20
C ASN A 23 4.35 5.62 -2.90
N THR A 24 4.21 6.95 -2.88
CA THR A 24 3.51 7.65 -1.81
C THR A 24 2.00 7.37 -1.84
N ILE A 25 1.32 7.56 -0.72
CA ILE A 25 -0.15 7.44 -0.65
C ILE A 25 -0.81 8.35 -1.68
N ASP A 26 -0.31 9.56 -1.87
CA ASP A 26 -0.87 10.52 -2.83
C ASP A 26 -0.78 10.01 -4.28
N GLU A 27 0.36 9.43 -4.66
CA GLU A 27 0.55 8.83 -5.99
C GLU A 27 -0.36 7.61 -6.18
N ILE A 28 -0.51 6.78 -5.15
CA ILE A 28 -1.39 5.61 -5.15
C ILE A 28 -2.84 6.04 -5.36
N VAL A 29 -3.34 7.01 -4.59
CA VAL A 29 -4.72 7.50 -4.68
C VAL A 29 -5.00 8.11 -6.06
N GLN A 30 -4.09 8.93 -6.58
CA GLN A 30 -4.23 9.54 -7.90
C GLN A 30 -4.30 8.48 -9.01
N TYR A 31 -3.41 7.48 -8.96
CA TYR A 31 -3.38 6.43 -9.97
C TYR A 31 -4.61 5.52 -9.88
N ALA A 32 -5.04 5.15 -8.67
CA ALA A 32 -6.26 4.38 -8.45
C ALA A 32 -7.50 5.04 -9.08
N GLY A 33 -7.62 6.37 -8.92
CA GLY A 33 -8.66 7.16 -9.58
C GLY A 33 -8.54 7.13 -11.11
N LYS A 34 -7.32 7.26 -11.64
CA LYS A 34 -7.04 7.23 -13.09
C LYS A 34 -7.46 5.91 -13.75
N ILE A 35 -7.27 4.78 -13.07
CA ILE A 35 -7.62 3.44 -13.60
C ILE A 35 -9.05 3.00 -13.24
N GLY A 36 -9.82 3.84 -12.54
CA GLY A 36 -11.23 3.60 -12.28
C GLY A 36 -11.53 2.70 -11.07
N LEU A 37 -10.58 2.52 -10.15
CA LEU A 37 -10.86 1.89 -8.86
C LEU A 37 -11.84 2.74 -8.05
N LYS A 38 -12.68 2.08 -7.27
CA LYS A 38 -13.70 2.70 -6.40
C LYS A 38 -13.36 2.56 -4.94
N LYS A 39 -12.59 1.53 -4.57
CA LYS A 39 -12.08 1.34 -3.21
C LYS A 39 -10.67 0.79 -3.27
N ILE A 40 -9.83 1.33 -2.40
CA ILE A 40 -8.48 0.83 -2.15
C ILE A 40 -8.28 0.67 -0.65
N THR A 41 -7.34 -0.18 -0.24
CA THR A 41 -6.91 -0.28 1.15
C THR A 41 -5.39 -0.27 1.22
N ILE A 42 -4.84 0.71 1.93
CA ILE A 42 -3.41 0.73 2.26
C ILE A 42 -3.17 -0.24 3.42
N THR A 43 -2.37 -1.28 3.19
CA THR A 43 -2.11 -2.39 4.12
C THR A 43 -0.64 -2.48 4.47
N ASP A 44 -0.04 -1.33 4.81
CA ASP A 44 1.37 -1.24 5.19
C ASP A 44 1.75 -2.21 6.32
N HIS A 45 2.98 -2.70 6.27
CA HIS A 45 3.50 -3.62 7.28
C HIS A 45 3.54 -3.02 8.68
N SER A 46 3.25 -3.84 9.69
CA SER A 46 3.49 -3.47 11.10
C SER A 46 4.99 -3.31 11.37
N GLN A 47 5.34 -2.54 12.41
CA GLN A 47 6.76 -2.32 12.78
C GLN A 47 7.52 -3.65 12.98
N PHE A 48 6.87 -4.65 13.61
CA PHE A 48 7.46 -5.97 13.80
C PHE A 48 7.85 -6.65 12.48
N ALA A 49 6.97 -6.58 11.47
CA ALA A 49 7.23 -7.17 10.16
C ALA A 49 8.39 -6.46 9.45
N GLN A 50 8.43 -5.12 9.52
CA GLN A 50 9.50 -4.30 8.93
C GLN A 50 10.87 -4.57 9.58
N ASP A 51 10.91 -4.66 10.92
CA ASP A 51 12.15 -4.91 11.65
C ASP A 51 12.74 -6.29 11.30
N LYS A 52 11.88 -7.29 11.07
CA LYS A 52 12.29 -8.64 10.67
C LYS A 52 12.89 -8.68 9.26
N THR A 53 12.39 -7.87 8.33
CA THR A 53 12.85 -7.85 6.93
C THR A 53 14.03 -6.91 6.72
N GLY A 54 14.46 -6.17 7.75
CA GLY A 54 15.55 -5.20 7.65
C GLY A 54 15.15 -3.93 6.88
N PHE A 55 13.86 -3.72 6.64
CA PHE A 55 13.36 -2.52 5.97
C PHE A 55 13.36 -1.36 6.97
N SER A 56 14.41 -0.54 6.95
CA SER A 56 14.59 0.59 7.88
C SER A 56 14.28 1.95 7.25
N GLN A 57 13.44 2.03 6.21
CA GLN A 57 13.03 3.33 5.66
C GLN A 57 11.98 3.98 6.56
N ARG A 58 12.43 4.54 7.68
CA ARG A 58 11.62 5.48 8.45
C ARG A 58 11.84 6.87 7.86
N ASN A 59 10.92 7.33 7.01
CA ASN A 59 10.78 8.76 6.77
C ASN A 59 10.23 9.40 8.06
N ARG A 60 11.13 9.65 9.02
CA ARG A 60 10.85 10.45 10.21
C ARG A 60 10.65 11.88 9.73
N ARG A 61 9.39 12.31 9.64
CA ARG A 61 9.09 13.75 9.61
C ARG A 61 9.60 14.40 10.90
#